data_AF-A0A0D9QP65-F1
#
_entry.id   AF-A0A0D9QP65-F1
#
_cell.length_a   1.000
_cell.length_b   1.000
_cell.length_c   1.000
_cell.angle_alpha   90.00
_cell.angle_beta   90.00
_cell.angle_gamma   90.00
#
_symmetry.space_group_name_H-M   'P 1'
#
loop_
_entity.id
_entity.type
_entity.pdbx_description
1 polymer ?
#
loop_
_entity_poly.entity_id
_entity_poly.type
_entity_poly.pdbx_seq_one_letter_code
_entity_poly.pdbx_strand_id
1 'polypeptide(L)'
;MLYSTLQLGMILLFFYFCFFFQMRIASIDFSIDLLFSHEDVNRLVNKVHELCAENNFSIFILIGSYLNNYKLFRDMGIFFYTNDVNKDDLINALFMNEDIKLSKKGCKTITWGNDSKIFDTFQINNECYSRKRLEYFLSEYFFSHG
;
A
#
# COMPACT_ATOMS: atom_id res chain seq x y z
N MET A 1 -2.29 -1.75 36.46
CA MET A 1 -0.93 -1.63 35.89
C MET A 1 -0.66 -2.84 34.96
N LEU A 2 -1.55 -3.08 33.99
CA LEU A 2 -1.57 -4.29 33.14
C LEU A 2 -1.57 -3.95 31.62
N TYR A 3 -1.58 -2.66 31.27
CA TYR A 3 -1.63 -2.18 29.88
C TYR A 3 -0.26 -2.11 29.20
N SER A 4 0.84 -2.05 29.97
CA SER A 4 2.19 -1.89 29.43
C SER A 4 2.78 -3.20 28.88
N THR A 5 2.40 -4.35 29.42
CA THR A 5 2.90 -5.67 28.97
C THR A 5 2.23 -6.16 27.68
N LEU A 6 0.94 -5.83 27.49
CA LEU A 6 0.21 -6.14 26.24
C LEU A 6 0.74 -5.34 25.05
N GLN A 7 1.11 -4.07 25.28
CA GLN A 7 1.62 -3.20 24.23
C GLN A 7 3.03 -3.61 23.77
N LEU A 8 3.90 -4.01 24.70
CA LEU A 8 5.21 -4.59 24.38
C LEU A 8 5.10 -5.97 23.71
N GLY A 9 4.13 -6.80 24.12
CA GLY A 9 3.84 -8.08 23.47
C GLY A 9 3.34 -7.92 22.03
N MET A 10 2.43 -6.96 21.78
CA MET A 10 1.98 -6.59 20.44
C MET A 10 3.14 -6.07 19.58
N ILE A 11 4.01 -5.22 20.12
CA ILE A 11 5.16 -4.68 19.38
C ILE A 11 6.16 -5.80 19.04
N LEU A 12 6.48 -6.71 19.98
CA LEU A 12 7.37 -7.83 19.71
C LEU A 12 6.79 -8.81 18.67
N LEU A 13 5.48 -9.09 18.74
CA LEU A 13 4.80 -9.90 17.71
C LEU A 13 4.74 -9.19 16.36
N PHE A 14 4.58 -7.85 16.35
CA PHE A 14 4.63 -7.03 15.14
C PHE A 14 5.96 -7.20 14.39
N PHE A 15 7.07 -7.24 15.14
CA PHE A 15 8.40 -7.49 14.59
C PHE A 15 8.58 -8.93 14.12
N TYR A 16 8.00 -9.91 14.83
CA TYR A 16 8.13 -11.33 14.49
C TYR A 16 7.28 -11.75 13.27
N PHE A 17 6.14 -11.11 13.04
CA PHE A 17 5.30 -11.37 11.86
C PHE A 17 5.80 -10.64 10.61
N CYS A 18 6.44 -9.48 10.78
CA CYS A 18 7.24 -8.83 9.73
C CYS A 18 8.45 -9.67 9.28
N PHE A 19 8.73 -10.82 9.89
CA PHE A 19 9.91 -11.62 9.55
C PHE A 19 9.78 -12.38 8.21
N PHE A 20 8.56 -12.58 7.68
CA PHE A 20 8.37 -13.34 6.43
C PHE A 20 8.15 -12.47 5.18
N PHE A 21 7.61 -11.26 5.32
CA PHE A 21 7.42 -10.32 4.21
C PHE A 21 7.43 -8.87 4.75
N GLN A 22 8.03 -7.93 4.02
CA GLN A 22 8.20 -6.55 4.48
C GLN A 22 7.33 -5.59 3.66
N MET A 23 6.56 -4.73 4.30
CA MET A 23 5.66 -3.80 3.61
C MET A 23 6.06 -2.34 3.83
N ARG A 24 5.91 -1.51 2.78
CA ARG A 24 6.09 -0.07 2.88
C ARG A 24 4.82 0.68 2.45
N ILE A 25 4.42 1.67 3.25
CA ILE A 25 3.33 2.59 2.90
C ILE A 25 3.87 4.02 2.92
N ALA A 26 3.67 4.77 1.85
CA ALA A 26 4.07 6.16 1.72
C ALA A 26 2.87 7.04 1.34
N SER A 27 2.85 8.26 1.86
CA SER A 27 1.84 9.27 1.52
C SER A 27 2.45 10.33 0.62
N ILE A 28 1.69 10.77 -0.38
CA ILE A 28 2.07 11.83 -1.32
C ILE A 28 0.93 12.84 -1.47
N ASP A 29 1.27 14.10 -1.74
CA ASP A 29 0.29 15.19 -1.86
C ASP A 29 -0.19 15.41 -3.31
N PHE A 30 -0.18 14.34 -4.12
CA PHE A 30 -0.57 14.35 -5.53
C PHE A 30 -1.39 13.10 -5.87
N SER A 31 -2.15 13.15 -6.96
CA SER A 31 -2.80 11.94 -7.49
C SER A 31 -1.76 10.95 -8.00
N ILE A 32 -1.97 9.68 -7.71
CA ILE A 32 -1.14 8.59 -8.23
C ILE A 32 -1.21 8.50 -9.76
N ASP A 33 -2.35 8.80 -10.36
CA ASP A 33 -2.46 8.84 -11.83
C ASP A 33 -1.62 9.97 -12.42
N LEU A 34 -1.59 11.13 -11.75
CA LEU A 34 -0.76 12.26 -12.16
C LEU A 34 0.73 11.87 -12.07
N LEU A 35 1.12 11.24 -10.97
CA LEU A 35 2.47 10.70 -10.78
C LEU A 35 2.85 9.73 -11.92
N PHE A 36 1.90 8.91 -12.38
CA PHE A 36 2.12 7.99 -13.49
C PHE A 36 1.93 8.60 -14.89
N SER A 37 1.46 9.84 -15.01
CA SER A 37 1.30 10.53 -16.29
C SER A 37 2.53 11.38 -16.66
N HIS A 38 3.45 11.58 -15.72
CA HIS A 38 4.64 12.41 -15.93
C HIS A 38 5.61 11.77 -16.93
N GLU A 39 6.36 12.58 -17.68
CA GLU A 39 7.33 12.10 -18.69
C GLU A 39 8.45 11.21 -18.11
N ASP A 40 8.62 11.17 -16.78
CA ASP A 40 9.71 10.48 -16.09
C ASP A 40 9.24 9.24 -15.30
N VAL A 41 8.11 8.65 -15.70
CA VAL A 41 7.53 7.46 -15.04
C VAL A 41 8.51 6.30 -14.96
N ASN A 42 9.29 6.08 -16.00
CA ASN A 42 10.26 4.97 -16.03
C ASN A 42 11.31 5.12 -14.93
N ARG A 43 11.74 6.35 -14.61
CA ARG A 43 12.67 6.59 -13.51
C ARG A 43 12.01 6.42 -12.15
N LEU A 44 10.77 6.85 -11.99
CA LEU A 44 10.02 6.61 -10.77
C LEU A 44 9.87 5.10 -10.51
N VAL A 45 9.46 4.36 -11.53
CA VAL A 45 9.38 2.90 -11.55
C VAL A 45 10.70 2.28 -11.08
N ASN A 46 11.81 2.69 -11.69
CA ASN A 46 13.14 2.16 -11.36
C ASN A 46 13.49 2.44 -9.91
N LYS A 47 13.19 3.63 -9.39
CA LYS A 47 13.40 3.96 -7.98
C LYS A 47 12.52 3.14 -7.04
N VAL A 48 11.25 2.90 -7.37
CA VAL A 48 10.37 2.05 -6.54
C VAL A 48 10.92 0.62 -6.52
N HIS A 49 11.39 0.13 -7.67
CA HIS A 49 12.03 -1.17 -7.78
C HIS A 49 13.33 -1.26 -6.95
N GLU A 50 14.24 -0.30 -7.10
CA GLU A 50 15.47 -0.19 -6.30
C GLU A 50 15.15 -0.18 -4.80
N LEU A 51 14.19 0.63 -4.37
CA LEU A 51 13.74 0.68 -2.98
C LEU A 51 13.21 -0.66 -2.48
N CYS A 52 12.41 -1.37 -3.28
CA CYS A 52 11.90 -2.68 -2.90
C CYS A 52 13.02 -3.72 -2.82
N ALA A 53 13.98 -3.70 -3.75
CA ALA A 53 15.10 -4.61 -3.77
C ALA A 53 16.06 -4.38 -2.59
N GLU A 54 16.45 -3.12 -2.32
CA GLU A 54 17.38 -2.75 -1.25
C GLU A 54 16.84 -3.06 0.15
N ASN A 55 15.52 -2.94 0.33
CA ASN A 55 14.86 -3.10 1.62
C ASN A 55 14.06 -4.39 1.74
N ASN A 56 14.16 -5.31 0.77
CA ASN A 56 13.36 -6.54 0.70
C ASN A 56 11.85 -6.32 0.88
N PHE A 57 11.32 -5.22 0.34
CA PHE A 57 9.88 -4.96 0.42
C PHE A 57 9.12 -5.89 -0.52
N SER A 58 8.17 -6.60 0.06
CA SER A 58 7.23 -7.45 -0.64
C SER A 58 6.10 -6.68 -1.28
N ILE A 59 5.61 -5.65 -0.57
CA ILE A 59 4.51 -4.79 -1.00
C ILE A 59 4.91 -3.33 -0.79
N PHE A 60 4.67 -2.51 -1.79
CA PHE A 60 4.80 -1.06 -1.73
C PHE A 60 3.46 -0.40 -2.00
N ILE A 61 2.99 0.43 -1.07
CA ILE A 61 1.70 1.12 -1.14
C ILE A 61 1.94 2.64 -1.15
N LEU A 62 1.31 3.32 -2.12
CA LEU A 62 1.19 4.77 -2.16
C LEU A 62 -0.22 5.18 -1.75
N ILE A 63 -0.32 6.24 -0.95
CA ILE A 63 -1.58 6.95 -0.72
C ILE A 63 -1.41 8.38 -1.23
N GLY A 64 -2.08 8.70 -2.32
CA GLY A 64 -2.19 10.06 -2.83
C GLY A 64 -3.29 10.82 -2.13
N SER A 65 -3.07 12.09 -1.86
CA SER A 65 -4.06 13.02 -1.31
C SER A 65 -3.94 14.33 -2.04
N TYR A 66 -4.98 14.75 -2.75
CA TYR A 66 -4.92 15.90 -3.63
C TYR A 66 -6.25 16.64 -3.69
N LEU A 67 -6.18 17.94 -3.99
CA LEU A 67 -7.36 18.76 -4.21
C LEU A 67 -7.67 18.82 -5.70
N ASN A 68 -8.92 18.56 -6.06
CA ASN A 68 -9.44 18.80 -7.41
C ASN A 68 -10.78 19.54 -7.28
N ASN A 69 -10.92 20.70 -7.92
CA ASN A 69 -12.09 21.56 -7.79
C ASN A 69 -12.52 21.81 -6.32
N TYR A 70 -11.55 22.12 -5.46
CA TYR A 70 -11.74 22.35 -4.01
C TYR A 70 -12.31 21.18 -3.22
N LYS A 71 -12.35 19.98 -3.79
CA LYS A 71 -12.70 18.74 -3.09
C LYS A 71 -11.46 17.90 -2.86
N LEU A 72 -11.38 17.29 -1.68
CA LEU A 72 -10.29 16.40 -1.31
C LEU A 72 -10.53 15.02 -1.91
N PHE A 73 -9.55 14.54 -2.69
CA PHE A 73 -9.54 13.20 -3.23
C PHE A 73 -8.37 12.42 -2.66
N ARG A 74 -8.57 11.12 -2.51
CA ARG A 74 -7.52 10.19 -2.12
C ARG A 74 -7.51 8.98 -3.06
N ASP A 75 -6.33 8.61 -3.52
CA ASP A 75 -6.13 7.36 -4.24
C ASP A 75 -5.09 6.50 -3.53
N MET A 76 -5.19 5.20 -3.77
CA MET A 76 -4.28 4.18 -3.26
C MET A 76 -3.66 3.45 -4.43
N GLY A 77 -2.35 3.30 -4.39
CA GLY A 77 -1.57 2.57 -5.38
C GLY A 77 -0.90 1.40 -4.70
N ILE A 78 -1.06 0.20 -5.23
CA ILE A 78 -0.49 -1.01 -4.64
C ILE A 78 0.40 -1.69 -5.66
N PHE A 79 1.63 -1.98 -5.23
CA PHE A 79 2.64 -2.69 -5.99
C PHE A 79 3.10 -3.92 -5.23
N PHE A 80 2.87 -5.09 -5.82
CA PHE A 80 3.33 -6.39 -5.29
C PHE A 80 4.68 -6.74 -5.91
N TYR A 81 5.76 -6.56 -5.16
CA TYR A 81 7.12 -6.80 -5.61
C TYR A 81 7.54 -8.27 -5.52
N THR A 82 7.11 -8.99 -4.50
CA THR A 82 7.30 -10.45 -4.38
C THR A 82 5.93 -11.16 -4.43
N ASN A 83 5.96 -12.50 -4.50
CA ASN A 83 4.76 -13.35 -4.54
C ASN A 83 4.54 -14.08 -3.20
N ASP A 84 5.12 -13.57 -2.12
CA ASP A 84 4.99 -14.08 -0.75
C ASP A 84 3.64 -13.75 -0.11
N VAL A 85 2.91 -12.76 -0.65
CA VAL A 85 1.56 -12.39 -0.24
C VAL A 85 0.56 -12.74 -1.35
N ASN A 86 -0.56 -13.37 -0.97
CA ASN A 86 -1.66 -13.57 -1.89
C ASN A 86 -2.32 -12.23 -2.24
N LYS A 87 -2.02 -11.73 -3.43
CA LYS A 87 -2.57 -10.48 -3.97
C LYS A 87 -4.09 -10.46 -3.95
N ASP A 88 -4.74 -11.51 -4.43
CA ASP A 88 -6.19 -11.51 -4.63
C ASP A 88 -6.92 -11.47 -3.28
N ASP A 89 -6.44 -12.21 -2.28
CA ASP A 89 -7.00 -12.20 -0.94
C ASP A 89 -6.87 -10.83 -0.28
N LEU A 90 -5.68 -10.20 -0.38
CA LEU A 90 -5.46 -8.87 0.20
C LEU A 90 -6.33 -7.80 -0.47
N ILE A 91 -6.42 -7.82 -1.80
CA ILE A 91 -7.26 -6.89 -2.55
C ILE A 91 -8.74 -7.10 -2.20
N ASN A 92 -9.21 -8.34 -2.12
CA ASN A 92 -10.57 -8.65 -1.70
C ASN A 92 -10.85 -8.15 -0.28
N ALA A 93 -9.94 -8.36 0.66
CA ALA A 93 -10.07 -7.85 2.03
C ALA A 93 -10.15 -6.31 2.07
N LEU A 94 -9.35 -5.62 1.26
CA LEU A 94 -9.40 -4.16 1.12
C LEU A 94 -10.73 -3.68 0.53
N PHE A 95 -11.31 -4.41 -0.42
CA PHE A 95 -12.63 -4.09 -0.99
C PHE A 95 -13.78 -4.31 0.01
N MET A 96 -13.68 -5.35 0.85
CA MET A 96 -14.69 -5.66 1.87
C MET A 96 -14.61 -4.72 3.09
N ASN A 97 -13.54 -3.94 3.21
CA ASN A 97 -13.38 -2.98 4.29
C ASN A 97 -14.37 -1.80 4.13
N GLU A 98 -15.40 -1.78 4.97
CA GLU A 98 -16.46 -0.76 4.97
C GLU A 98 -15.95 0.66 5.25
N ASP A 99 -14.84 0.79 5.98
CA ASP A 99 -14.23 2.08 6.30
C ASP A 99 -13.51 2.67 5.09
N ILE A 100 -12.78 1.88 4.31
CA ILE A 100 -12.00 2.37 3.16
C ILE A 100 -12.92 2.88 2.05
N LYS A 101 -13.99 2.12 1.77
CA LYS A 101 -14.88 2.32 0.60
C LYS A 101 -14.08 2.39 -0.70
N LEU A 102 -13.26 1.39 -0.93
CA LEU A 102 -12.34 1.33 -2.06
C LEU A 102 -13.12 1.09 -3.38
N SER A 103 -12.75 1.78 -4.46
CA SER A 103 -13.22 1.47 -5.81
C SER A 103 -12.05 1.37 -6.79
N LYS A 104 -12.17 0.48 -7.78
CA LYS A 104 -11.13 0.32 -8.80
C LYS A 104 -11.05 1.58 -9.67
N LYS A 105 -9.84 2.12 -9.84
CA LYS A 105 -9.59 3.35 -10.62
C LYS A 105 -8.86 3.03 -11.93
N GLY A 106 -7.80 2.25 -11.85
CA GLY A 106 -7.00 1.87 -13.02
C GLY A 106 -5.89 0.89 -12.66
N CYS A 107 -5.09 0.52 -13.65
CA CYS A 107 -3.86 -0.21 -13.44
C CYS A 107 -2.82 0.26 -14.46
N LYS A 108 -1.55 0.14 -14.10
CA LYS A 108 -0.44 0.43 -14.99
C LYS A 108 0.55 -0.74 -14.96
N THR A 109 0.87 -1.25 -16.13
CA THR A 109 1.97 -2.22 -16.26
C THR A 109 3.28 -1.47 -16.19
N ILE A 110 4.11 -1.90 -15.27
CA ILE A 110 5.46 -1.42 -15.04
C ILE A 110 6.41 -2.50 -15.56
N THR A 111 7.26 -2.14 -16.51
CA THR A 111 8.28 -3.04 -17.06
C THR A 111 9.67 -2.60 -16.61
N TRP A 112 10.47 -3.56 -16.14
CA TRP A 112 11.86 -3.36 -15.74
C TRP A 112 12.69 -4.53 -16.26
N GLY A 113 13.65 -4.25 -17.14
CA GLY A 113 14.39 -5.31 -17.83
C GLY A 113 13.44 -6.28 -18.55
N ASN A 114 13.48 -7.55 -18.17
CA ASN A 114 12.59 -8.59 -18.69
C ASN A 114 11.38 -8.86 -17.78
N ASP A 115 11.30 -8.23 -16.61
CA ASP A 115 10.20 -8.39 -15.67
C ASP A 115 9.12 -7.35 -15.91
N SER A 116 7.88 -7.77 -15.70
CA SER A 116 6.72 -6.89 -15.74
C SER A 116 5.84 -7.13 -14.53
N LYS A 117 5.39 -6.06 -13.90
CA LYS A 117 4.49 -6.10 -12.75
C LYS A 117 3.38 -5.07 -12.92
N ILE A 118 2.26 -5.36 -12.30
CA ILE A 118 1.09 -4.48 -12.35
C ILE A 118 1.10 -3.61 -11.09
N PHE A 119 0.94 -2.32 -11.31
CA PHE A 119 0.63 -1.35 -10.27
C PHE A 119 -0.86 -1.05 -10.34
N ASP A 120 -1.61 -1.50 -9.34
CA ASP A 120 -3.05 -1.29 -9.28
C ASP A 120 -3.35 0.03 -8.56
N THR A 121 -4.22 0.85 -9.15
CA THR A 121 -4.66 2.11 -8.57
C THR A 121 -6.15 2.04 -8.23
N PHE A 122 -6.48 2.51 -7.04
CA PHE A 122 -7.80 2.50 -6.46
C PHE A 122 -8.16 3.89 -5.95
N GLN A 123 -9.44 4.23 -5.99
CA GLN A 123 -9.99 5.43 -5.36
C GLN A 123 -10.43 5.07 -3.94
N ILE A 124 -10.02 5.89 -2.97
CA ILE A 124 -10.54 5.82 -1.61
C ILE A 124 -11.72 6.80 -1.52
N ASN A 125 -12.94 6.30 -1.32
CA ASN A 125 -14.13 7.15 -1.26
C ASN A 125 -14.45 7.64 0.15
N ASN A 126 -13.72 7.17 1.17
CA ASN A 126 -13.71 7.79 2.49
C ASN A 126 -12.58 8.81 2.60
N GLU A 127 -12.90 10.10 2.48
CA GLU A 127 -11.93 11.20 2.54
C GLU A 127 -11.19 11.30 3.88
N CYS A 128 -11.78 10.76 4.96
CA CYS A 128 -11.17 10.72 6.29
C CYS A 128 -10.22 9.52 6.47
N TYR A 129 -10.16 8.62 5.49
CA TYR A 129 -9.30 7.45 5.56
C TYR A 129 -7.83 7.86 5.41
N SER A 130 -7.03 7.52 6.41
CA SER A 130 -5.63 7.94 6.50
C SER A 130 -4.69 6.74 6.38
N ARG A 131 -3.42 7.02 6.10
CA ARG A 131 -2.34 6.02 6.14
C ARG A 131 -2.34 5.20 7.42
N LYS A 132 -2.55 5.84 8.59
CA LYS A 132 -2.57 5.14 9.88
C LYS A 132 -3.71 4.13 10.00
N ARG A 133 -4.89 4.42 9.42
CA ARG A 133 -6.00 3.47 9.39
C ARG A 133 -5.69 2.30 8.48
N LEU A 134 -5.03 2.56 7.34
CA LEU A 134 -4.54 1.49 6.47
C LEU A 134 -3.54 0.59 7.18
N GLU A 135 -2.56 1.17 7.87
CA GLU A 135 -1.56 0.43 8.64
C GLU A 135 -2.21 -0.46 9.71
N TYR A 136 -3.20 0.07 10.43
CA TYR A 136 -3.97 -0.70 11.41
C TYR A 136 -4.74 -1.85 10.76
N PHE A 137 -5.48 -1.59 9.68
CA PHE A 137 -6.21 -2.64 8.96
C PHE A 137 -5.28 -3.76 8.47
N LEU A 138 -4.16 -3.39 7.84
CA LEU A 138 -3.22 -4.36 7.30
C LEU A 138 -2.57 -5.17 8.43
N SER A 139 -2.24 -4.53 9.54
CA SER A 139 -1.77 -5.23 10.75
C SER A 139 -2.76 -6.30 11.21
N GLU A 140 -4.03 -5.94 11.36
CA GLU A 140 -5.07 -6.88 11.80
C GLU A 140 -5.31 -7.99 10.76
N TYR A 141 -5.30 -7.65 9.48
CA TYR A 141 -5.46 -8.61 8.39
C TYR A 141 -4.36 -9.68 8.42
N PHE A 142 -3.09 -9.27 8.47
CA PHE A 142 -1.99 -10.23 8.48
C PHE A 142 -1.89 -10.99 9.80
N PHE A 143 -2.19 -10.34 10.94
CA PHE A 143 -2.24 -11.02 12.23
C PHE A 143 -3.29 -12.16 12.28
N SER A 144 -4.42 -11.98 11.58
CA SER A 144 -5.49 -12.97 11.54
C SER A 144 -5.32 -14.06 10.47
N HIS A 145 -4.38 -13.89 9.53
CA HIS A 145 -4.25 -14.74 8.33
C HIS A 145 -2.86 -15.37 8.13
N GLY A 146 -1.99 -15.40 9.15
CA GLY A 146 -0.74 -16.17 9.08
C GLY A 146 -0.38 -16.91 10.36
#